data_AF-A0A3T0VYD1-F1
#
_entry.id   AF-A0A3T0VYD1-F1
#
_cell.length_a   1.000
_cell.length_b   1.000
_cell.length_c   1.000
_cell.angle_alpha   90.00
_cell.angle_beta   90.00
_cell.angle_gamma   90.00
#
_symmetry.space_group_name_H-M   'P 1'
#
loop_
_entity.id
_entity.type
_entity.pdbx_description
1 polymer ?
#
loop_
_entity_poly.entity_id
_entity_poly.type
_entity_poly.pdbx_seq_one_letter_code
_entity_poly.pdbx_strand_id
1 'polypeptide(L)'
;MKKEHLNNMAISRRSLLKMFMASGISTALIRTSPLVSGLLYARHADAMDAGLPNKTVSIYIPGGSIASLWNPTGSGETMQLGVMSAGYEPVKTECNFMVNMAHSNAGHGRMPVLLAQNWGGDSYDVTMGNALGPNLPFRYLNLGVHSNGQGHLTKDNRNHLPFQENPFTVYKMVFGGAQGSNSKTPIMNAHMSAANAIKNRLAGYEIQRMNDHLDAIADTQRRLDELSGGSSCGIAPDDTEFPLTFDTFSQQARLQADIAVAALQCNLTSSVSLAFGNHQSEFRIPELNFQGHYHNAIHGGSNGQPNYPYYTEMRSHLGSLSAYLIQKLKAAGILDSTVVLETTDMGHADKHSANPCAYLIAGGGARINRGVVSDIGSGYNQHDVLHTAAKACGVDLGFGKEIPGVIV
;
A
#
# COMPACT_ATOMS: atom_id res chain seq x y z
N MET A 1 34.66 -12.86 5.87
CA MET A 1 33.81 -11.66 5.65
C MET A 1 32.94 -11.47 6.87
N LYS A 2 33.25 -10.44 7.68
CA LYS A 2 32.48 -10.07 8.87
C LYS A 2 31.13 -9.52 8.41
N LYS A 3 30.03 -9.99 9.00
CA LYS A 3 28.72 -9.37 8.87
C LYS A 3 28.83 -7.96 9.44
N GLU A 4 28.77 -6.94 8.58
CA GLU A 4 28.52 -5.58 9.04
C GLU A 4 27.14 -5.56 9.68
N HIS A 5 27.12 -5.16 10.95
CA HIS A 5 25.89 -4.97 11.69
C HIS A 5 25.13 -3.81 11.06
N LEU A 6 23.94 -4.11 10.54
CA LEU A 6 22.89 -3.13 10.27
C LEU A 6 22.64 -2.36 11.58
N ASN A 7 23.26 -1.18 11.71
CA ASN A 7 23.01 -0.27 12.80
C ASN A 7 21.71 0.48 12.49
N ASN A 8 20.57 -0.16 12.74
CA ASN A 8 19.28 0.51 12.71
C ASN A 8 18.55 0.33 14.03
N MET A 9 17.82 1.37 14.43
CA MET A 9 17.08 1.58 15.68
C MET A 9 15.95 0.55 15.91
N ALA A 10 16.26 -0.74 15.86
CA ALA A 10 15.31 -1.80 16.12
C ALA A 10 15.15 -1.99 17.63
N ILE A 11 13.94 -1.74 18.14
CA ILE A 11 13.54 -2.22 19.47
C ILE A 11 13.73 -3.74 19.46
N SER A 12 14.69 -4.26 20.22
CA SER A 12 14.86 -5.71 20.32
C SER A 12 13.59 -6.35 20.87
N ARG A 13 13.22 -7.57 20.43
CA ARG A 13 12.09 -8.35 21.00
C ARG A 13 12.12 -8.40 22.54
N ARG A 14 13.33 -8.38 23.11
CA ARG A 14 13.55 -8.33 24.57
C ARG A 14 13.15 -7.00 25.19
N SER A 15 13.38 -5.88 24.52
CA SER A 15 12.90 -4.56 24.94
C SER A 15 11.38 -4.47 24.84
N LEU A 16 10.79 -4.99 23.76
CA LEU A 16 9.34 -5.06 23.58
C LEU A 16 8.65 -5.93 24.66
N LEU A 17 9.22 -7.09 25.00
CA LEU A 17 8.73 -7.94 26.09
C LEU A 17 8.85 -7.26 27.46
N LYS A 18 9.95 -6.55 27.72
CA LYS A 18 10.10 -5.74 28.94
C LYS A 18 9.09 -4.61 28.99
N MET A 19 8.80 -3.98 27.86
CA MET A 19 7.77 -2.95 27.71
C MET A 19 6.37 -3.49 27.99
N PHE A 20 6.04 -4.68 27.47
CA PHE A 20 4.78 -5.35 27.74
C PHE A 20 4.63 -5.75 29.22
N MET A 21 5.70 -6.17 29.88
CA MET A 21 5.67 -6.41 31.32
C MET A 21 5.54 -5.11 32.13
N ALA A 22 6.17 -4.03 31.67
CA ALA A 22 6.16 -2.72 32.34
C ALA A 22 4.85 -1.94 32.18
N SER A 23 4.04 -2.21 31.13
CA SER A 23 2.72 -1.58 30.96
C SER A 23 1.66 -2.08 31.95
N GLY A 24 1.96 -3.18 32.67
CA GLY A 24 1.04 -3.85 33.59
C GLY A 24 -0.17 -4.50 32.90
N ILE A 25 -0.31 -4.39 31.58
CA ILE A 25 -1.37 -5.02 30.78
C ILE A 25 -1.11 -6.52 30.76
N SER A 26 -2.16 -7.33 30.93
CA SER A 26 -1.99 -8.78 30.99
C SER A 26 -1.48 -9.31 29.64
N THR A 27 -0.57 -10.29 29.71
CA THR A 27 -0.05 -10.97 28.51
C THR A 27 -1.17 -11.67 27.73
N ALA A 28 -2.28 -12.03 28.39
CA ALA A 28 -3.47 -12.56 27.75
C ALA A 28 -4.12 -11.52 26.81
N LEU A 29 -4.37 -10.29 27.28
CA LEU A 29 -4.97 -9.21 26.48
C LEU A 29 -4.11 -8.81 25.27
N ILE A 30 -2.78 -8.79 25.45
CA ILE A 30 -1.83 -8.50 24.36
C ILE A 30 -1.87 -9.58 23.28
N ARG A 31 -2.00 -10.85 23.68
CA ARG A 31 -2.07 -11.99 22.75
C ARG A 31 -3.41 -12.12 22.04
N THR A 32 -4.48 -11.58 22.60
CA THR A 32 -5.83 -11.72 22.05
C THR A 32 -6.25 -10.57 21.14
N SER A 33 -5.55 -9.43 21.17
CA SER A 33 -5.87 -8.25 20.37
C SER A 33 -4.63 -7.64 19.69
N PRO A 34 -4.55 -7.71 18.35
CA PRO A 34 -3.55 -6.98 17.57
C PRO A 34 -3.56 -5.46 17.83
N LEU A 35 -4.74 -4.89 18.10
CA LEU A 35 -4.92 -3.47 18.43
C LEU A 35 -4.14 -3.05 19.67
N VAL A 36 -4.21 -3.84 20.75
CA VAL A 36 -3.48 -3.55 21.99
C VAL A 36 -1.97 -3.57 21.75
N SER A 37 -1.51 -4.52 20.93
CA SER A 37 -0.09 -4.59 20.53
C SER A 37 0.32 -3.36 19.70
N GLY A 38 -0.51 -2.94 18.75
CA GLY A 38 -0.28 -1.75 17.92
C GLY A 38 -0.23 -0.45 18.73
N LEU A 39 -1.16 -0.26 19.68
CA LEU A 39 -1.19 0.90 20.59
C LEU A 39 0.06 0.97 21.48
N LEU A 40 0.54 -0.16 21.97
CA LEU A 40 1.75 -0.19 22.79
C LEU A 40 3.02 0.09 21.99
N TYR A 41 3.05 -0.31 20.72
CA TYR A 41 4.13 0.03 19.81
C TYR A 41 4.14 1.53 19.48
N ALA A 42 2.96 2.09 19.21
CA ALA A 42 2.75 3.51 18.90
C ALA A 42 3.38 4.44 19.94
N ARG A 43 3.12 4.16 21.22
CA ARG A 43 3.67 4.91 22.36
C ARG A 43 5.20 4.98 22.38
N HIS A 44 5.86 3.93 21.90
CA HIS A 44 7.32 3.86 21.89
C HIS A 44 7.92 4.45 20.61
N ALA A 45 7.24 4.30 19.47
CA ALA A 45 7.66 4.93 18.22
C ALA A 45 7.73 6.46 18.37
N ASP A 46 6.72 7.07 18.99
CA ASP A 46 6.68 8.51 19.26
C ASP A 46 7.81 8.98 20.22
N ALA A 47 8.36 8.09 21.05
CA ALA A 47 9.44 8.39 21.99
C ALA A 47 10.85 8.26 21.38
N MET A 48 10.97 7.76 20.14
CA MET A 48 12.26 7.45 19.50
C MET A 48 12.60 8.29 18.26
N ASP A 49 11.68 9.12 17.74
CA ASP A 49 11.78 9.49 16.32
C ASP A 49 12.81 10.60 16.01
N ALA A 50 13.58 10.36 14.94
CA ALA A 50 14.36 11.35 14.20
C ALA A 50 13.48 12.16 13.21
N GLY A 51 12.16 11.90 13.19
CA GLY A 51 11.16 12.57 12.35
C GLY A 51 11.07 12.00 10.94
N LEU A 52 11.46 10.73 10.72
CA LEU A 52 11.43 10.10 9.41
C LEU A 52 10.13 9.31 9.17
N PRO A 53 9.65 9.20 7.93
CA PRO A 53 8.56 8.29 7.58
C PRO A 53 8.84 6.86 8.02
N ASN A 54 7.87 6.21 8.67
CA ASN A 54 8.02 4.88 9.26
C ASN A 54 7.01 3.85 8.71
N LYS A 55 6.32 4.20 7.62
CA LYS A 55 5.38 3.34 6.91
C LYS A 55 5.65 3.39 5.42
N THR A 56 5.28 2.33 4.71
CA THR A 56 5.33 2.32 3.26
C THR A 56 4.16 1.55 2.64
N VAL A 57 3.73 2.02 1.48
CA VAL A 57 2.77 1.34 0.60
C VAL A 57 3.38 1.24 -0.78
N SER A 58 3.38 0.05 -1.37
CA SER A 58 3.76 -0.19 -2.75
C SER A 58 2.53 -0.57 -3.58
N ILE A 59 2.26 0.17 -4.64
CA ILE A 59 1.12 -0.02 -5.54
C ILE A 59 1.64 -0.52 -6.88
N TYR A 60 0.97 -1.54 -7.42
CA TYR A 60 1.23 -2.05 -8.75
C TYR A 60 0.04 -1.79 -9.68
N ILE A 61 0.32 -1.20 -10.84
CA ILE A 61 -0.63 -1.06 -11.96
C ILE A 61 0.00 -1.70 -13.20
N PRO A 62 -0.65 -2.69 -13.84
CA PRO A 62 -0.11 -3.31 -15.04
C PRO A 62 -0.22 -2.39 -16.25
N GLY A 63 0.62 -2.63 -17.25
CA GLY A 63 0.49 -2.02 -18.56
C GLY A 63 0.93 -0.56 -18.61
N GLY A 64 1.68 -0.04 -17.63
CA GLY A 64 2.45 1.19 -17.82
C GLY A 64 1.66 2.44 -18.22
N SER A 65 2.30 3.32 -18.98
CA SER A 65 1.67 4.52 -19.55
C SER A 65 2.41 5.03 -20.80
N ILE A 66 1.71 5.78 -21.64
CA ILE A 66 2.29 6.49 -22.78
C ILE A 66 2.80 7.84 -22.28
N ALA A 67 4.11 8.09 -22.32
CA ALA A 67 4.72 9.28 -21.72
C ALA A 67 4.09 10.61 -22.19
N SER A 68 3.74 10.76 -23.47
CA SER A 68 3.09 11.97 -24.00
C SER A 68 1.65 12.17 -23.50
N LEU A 69 1.02 11.13 -22.95
CA LEU A 69 -0.33 11.17 -22.37
C LEU A 69 -0.30 11.10 -20.84
N TRP A 70 0.85 10.77 -20.24
CA TRP A 70 1.05 10.65 -18.80
C TRP A 70 1.73 11.88 -18.18
N ASN A 71 2.84 12.33 -18.76
CA ASN A 71 3.75 13.27 -18.10
C ASN A 71 3.03 14.58 -17.74
N PRO A 72 2.97 14.95 -16.46
CA PRO A 72 2.46 16.26 -16.07
C PRO A 72 3.42 17.39 -16.43
N THR A 73 2.94 18.62 -16.38
CA THR A 73 3.74 19.84 -16.55
C THR A 73 3.45 20.84 -15.42
N GLY A 74 4.41 21.71 -15.12
CA GLY A 74 4.31 22.65 -13.99
C GLY A 74 4.53 21.99 -12.63
N SER A 75 4.05 22.63 -11.56
CA SER A 75 4.22 22.18 -10.18
C SER A 75 3.12 22.72 -9.26
N GLY A 76 3.02 22.15 -8.06
CA GLY A 76 2.05 22.51 -7.04
C GLY A 76 0.62 22.48 -7.56
N GLU A 77 -0.20 23.42 -7.09
CA GLU A 77 -1.60 23.52 -7.48
C GLU A 77 -1.78 23.81 -8.98
N THR A 78 -0.80 24.44 -9.61
CA THR A 78 -0.81 24.77 -11.05
C THR A 78 -0.36 23.63 -11.94
N MET A 79 0.06 22.48 -11.37
CA MET A 79 0.45 21.31 -12.14
C MET A 79 -0.70 20.83 -13.02
N GLN A 80 -0.41 20.62 -14.31
CA GLN A 80 -1.36 20.10 -15.29
C GLN A 80 -1.02 18.64 -15.58
N LEU A 81 -1.94 17.75 -15.24
CA LEU A 81 -1.79 16.31 -15.43
C LEU A 81 -2.09 15.91 -16.89
N GLY A 82 -1.33 14.94 -17.42
CA GLY A 82 -1.68 14.28 -18.68
C GLY A 82 -2.94 13.42 -18.50
N VAL A 83 -3.65 13.12 -19.60
CA VAL A 83 -4.91 12.37 -19.60
C VAL A 83 -4.83 11.01 -18.89
N MET A 84 -3.70 10.30 -19.00
CA MET A 84 -3.48 9.01 -18.30
C MET A 84 -3.18 9.19 -16.80
N SER A 85 -2.71 10.37 -16.39
CA SER A 85 -2.45 10.72 -14.99
C SER A 85 -3.58 11.55 -14.36
N ALA A 86 -4.65 11.86 -15.08
CA ALA A 86 -5.70 12.75 -14.60
C ALA A 86 -6.39 12.25 -13.32
N GLY A 87 -6.40 10.93 -13.08
CA GLY A 87 -6.92 10.34 -11.84
C GLY A 87 -6.23 10.82 -10.55
N TYR A 88 -5.02 11.36 -10.63
CA TYR A 88 -4.28 11.87 -9.45
C TYR A 88 -4.59 13.34 -9.12
N GLU A 89 -5.47 14.02 -9.87
CA GLU A 89 -5.78 15.43 -9.66
C GLU A 89 -6.05 15.80 -8.19
N PRO A 90 -6.82 15.03 -7.39
CA PRO A 90 -7.11 15.37 -5.99
C PRO A 90 -5.88 15.33 -5.05
N VAL A 91 -4.78 14.71 -5.48
CA VAL A 91 -3.57 14.47 -4.67
C VAL A 91 -2.29 14.89 -5.37
N LYS A 92 -2.36 15.59 -6.51
CA LYS A 92 -1.18 15.90 -7.32
C LYS A 92 -0.09 16.66 -6.56
N THR A 93 -0.47 17.47 -5.57
CA THR A 93 0.45 18.21 -4.71
C THR A 93 1.11 17.36 -3.63
N GLU A 94 0.62 16.15 -3.42
CA GLU A 94 1.20 15.15 -2.52
C GLU A 94 2.19 14.21 -3.23
N CYS A 95 2.33 14.37 -4.55
CA CYS A 95 3.05 13.45 -5.42
C CYS A 95 4.31 14.07 -6.02
N ASN A 96 5.31 13.23 -6.27
CA ASN A 96 6.40 13.48 -7.20
C ASN A 96 6.24 12.53 -8.39
N PHE A 97 5.94 13.10 -9.55
CA PHE A 97 5.84 12.34 -10.80
C PHE A 97 7.22 12.21 -11.40
N MET A 98 7.83 11.03 -11.26
CA MET A 98 9.15 10.74 -11.81
C MET A 98 9.00 10.23 -13.24
N VAL A 99 9.48 11.00 -14.22
CA VAL A 99 9.25 10.76 -15.65
C VAL A 99 10.54 10.48 -16.41
N ASN A 100 10.39 9.95 -17.62
CA ASN A 100 11.48 9.61 -18.55
C ASN A 100 12.51 8.62 -17.99
N MET A 101 12.09 7.79 -17.03
CA MET A 101 12.91 6.74 -16.43
C MET A 101 12.94 5.48 -17.31
N ALA A 102 13.65 4.45 -16.86
CA ALA A 102 13.66 3.14 -17.51
C ALA A 102 13.18 2.02 -16.57
N HIS A 103 12.84 0.88 -17.15
CA HIS A 103 12.87 -0.40 -16.46
C HIS A 103 14.16 -1.13 -16.81
N SER A 104 14.69 -1.93 -15.89
CA SER A 104 15.80 -2.84 -16.21
C SER A 104 15.42 -3.90 -17.26
N ASN A 105 14.13 -4.23 -17.34
CA ASN A 105 13.50 -5.04 -18.38
C ASN A 105 11.98 -4.87 -18.30
N ALA A 106 11.27 -4.95 -19.42
CA ALA A 106 9.83 -4.68 -19.51
C ALA A 106 9.05 -5.83 -20.16
N GLY A 107 7.74 -5.83 -19.95
CA GLY A 107 6.80 -6.77 -20.55
C GLY A 107 6.20 -7.77 -19.56
N HIS A 108 5.41 -8.69 -20.08
CA HIS A 108 4.73 -9.70 -19.28
C HIS A 108 5.71 -10.65 -18.55
N GLY A 109 5.29 -11.15 -17.40
CA GLY A 109 6.10 -12.03 -16.53
C GLY A 109 7.12 -11.30 -15.66
N ARG A 110 7.24 -9.96 -15.75
CA ARG A 110 8.22 -9.18 -14.97
C ARG A 110 7.75 -8.82 -13.55
N MET A 111 6.47 -8.98 -13.24
CA MET A 111 5.88 -8.66 -11.94
C MET A 111 6.68 -9.14 -10.71
N PRO A 112 7.24 -10.37 -10.68
CA PRO A 112 7.99 -10.88 -9.52
C PRO A 112 9.36 -10.22 -9.25
N VAL A 113 9.79 -9.30 -10.10
CA VAL A 113 11.05 -8.55 -9.96
C VAL A 113 10.86 -7.04 -10.01
N LEU A 114 9.61 -6.55 -9.97
CA LEU A 114 9.36 -5.10 -9.93
C LEU A 114 9.72 -4.50 -8.57
N LEU A 115 9.44 -5.23 -7.50
CA LEU A 115 9.75 -4.84 -6.12
C LEU A 115 11.00 -5.55 -5.56
N ALA A 116 11.75 -6.32 -6.35
CA ALA A 116 12.88 -7.09 -5.85
C ALA A 116 14.10 -6.88 -6.75
N GLN A 117 15.31 -6.90 -6.17
CA GLN A 117 16.56 -6.77 -6.92
C GLN A 117 16.66 -7.76 -8.09
N ASN A 118 16.18 -8.98 -7.88
CA ASN A 118 16.27 -10.08 -8.83
C ASN A 118 15.25 -11.18 -8.48
N TRP A 119 15.25 -12.25 -9.26
CA TRP A 119 14.33 -13.38 -9.11
C TRP A 119 14.41 -14.11 -7.77
N GLY A 120 15.55 -14.07 -7.07
CA GLY A 120 15.76 -14.75 -5.78
C GLY A 120 15.74 -13.84 -4.55
N GLY A 121 15.70 -12.51 -4.73
CA GLY A 121 15.69 -11.55 -3.63
C GLY A 121 14.29 -11.33 -3.04
N ASP A 122 14.24 -11.00 -1.75
CA ASP A 122 13.01 -10.56 -1.10
C ASP A 122 12.50 -9.28 -1.76
N SER A 123 11.17 -9.11 -1.75
CA SER A 123 10.54 -7.91 -2.26
C SER A 123 10.70 -6.73 -1.29
N TYR A 124 10.49 -5.52 -1.80
CA TYR A 124 10.62 -4.27 -1.09
C TYR A 124 9.69 -4.21 0.11
N ASP A 125 8.43 -4.57 -0.04
CA ASP A 125 7.45 -4.60 1.04
C ASP A 125 7.87 -5.55 2.18
N VAL A 126 8.44 -6.71 1.81
CA VAL A 126 8.98 -7.70 2.75
C VAL A 126 10.21 -7.17 3.50
N THR A 127 11.10 -6.49 2.78
CA THR A 127 12.32 -5.87 3.32
C THR A 127 11.99 -4.71 4.26
N MET A 128 11.06 -3.84 3.85
CA MET A 128 10.59 -2.70 4.64
C MET A 128 9.81 -3.15 5.87
N GLY A 129 9.01 -4.21 5.76
CA GLY A 129 8.33 -4.83 6.89
C GLY A 129 9.30 -5.33 7.97
N ASN A 130 10.40 -5.95 7.55
CA ASN A 130 11.48 -6.37 8.47
C ASN A 130 12.19 -5.19 9.14
N ALA A 131 12.40 -4.10 8.39
CA ALA A 131 13.18 -2.96 8.88
C ALA A 131 12.37 -2.04 9.80
N LEU A 132 11.13 -1.71 9.39
CA LEU A 132 10.29 -0.72 10.05
C LEU A 132 9.36 -1.32 11.11
N GLY A 133 8.99 -2.60 10.96
CA GLY A 133 7.99 -3.25 11.80
C GLY A 133 8.31 -4.67 12.25
N PRO A 134 9.56 -5.04 12.63
CA PRO A 134 9.92 -6.43 12.96
C PRO A 134 9.16 -7.02 14.16
N ASN A 135 8.50 -6.16 14.95
CA ASN A 135 7.72 -6.53 16.13
C ASN A 135 6.23 -6.20 15.99
N LEU A 136 5.79 -5.68 14.85
CA LEU A 136 4.38 -5.43 14.61
C LEU A 136 3.62 -6.75 14.44
N PRO A 137 2.30 -6.77 14.71
CA PRO A 137 1.48 -7.96 14.55
C PRO A 137 1.62 -8.62 13.18
N PHE A 138 1.71 -7.81 12.12
CA PHE A 138 1.94 -8.26 10.76
C PHE A 138 3.21 -7.61 10.20
N ARG A 139 4.17 -8.45 9.79
CA ARG A 139 5.42 -7.99 9.17
C ARG A 139 5.15 -7.15 7.91
N TYR A 140 4.21 -7.59 7.09
CA TYR A 140 3.71 -6.88 5.90
C TYR A 140 2.31 -7.41 5.54
N LEU A 141 1.58 -6.69 4.69
CA LEU A 141 0.32 -7.16 4.08
C LEU A 141 0.45 -7.18 2.55
N ASN A 142 0.02 -8.27 1.91
CA ASN A 142 0.03 -8.47 0.45
C ASN A 142 -1.40 -8.53 -0.11
N LEU A 143 -1.89 -7.40 -0.59
CA LEU A 143 -3.27 -7.18 -1.00
C LEU A 143 -3.41 -7.11 -2.52
N GLY A 144 -4.55 -7.52 -3.05
CA GLY A 144 -4.78 -7.52 -4.49
C GLY A 144 -6.24 -7.30 -4.89
N VAL A 145 -6.41 -6.96 -6.15
CA VAL A 145 -7.69 -6.83 -6.86
C VAL A 145 -7.52 -7.56 -8.19
N HIS A 146 -8.08 -8.77 -8.32
CA HIS A 146 -7.91 -9.63 -9.52
C HIS A 146 -6.43 -9.77 -9.97
N SER A 147 -5.53 -9.92 -9.00
CA SER A 147 -4.08 -9.95 -9.13
C SER A 147 -3.46 -11.36 -9.12
N ASN A 148 -4.21 -12.39 -8.71
CA ASN A 148 -3.76 -13.78 -8.76
C ASN A 148 -3.87 -14.37 -10.19
N GLY A 149 -3.38 -15.60 -10.38
CA GLY A 149 -3.44 -16.36 -11.64
C GLY A 149 -2.27 -16.12 -12.60
N GLN A 150 -1.79 -14.88 -12.69
CA GLN A 150 -0.63 -14.47 -13.51
C GLN A 150 0.16 -13.35 -12.81
N GLY A 151 0.28 -13.41 -11.48
CA GLY A 151 0.84 -12.30 -10.72
C GLY A 151 1.35 -12.69 -9.35
N HIS A 152 2.62 -12.39 -9.10
CA HIS A 152 3.23 -12.37 -7.77
C HIS A 152 4.11 -11.14 -7.69
N LEU A 153 3.83 -10.26 -6.73
CA LEU A 153 4.66 -9.08 -6.46
C LEU A 153 5.54 -9.32 -5.23
N THR A 154 4.95 -9.97 -4.23
CA THR A 154 5.53 -10.20 -2.91
C THR A 154 6.33 -11.49 -2.86
N LYS A 155 7.55 -11.41 -2.35
CA LYS A 155 8.48 -12.54 -2.24
C LYS A 155 9.22 -12.50 -0.92
N ASP A 156 9.10 -13.60 -0.17
CA ASP A 156 9.73 -13.76 1.14
C ASP A 156 10.48 -15.08 1.17
N ASN A 157 11.81 -14.99 1.30
CA ASN A 157 12.73 -16.11 1.30
C ASN A 157 12.52 -17.04 0.10
N ARG A 158 12.54 -16.47 -1.12
CA ARG A 158 12.34 -17.14 -2.43
C ARG A 158 10.95 -17.69 -2.70
N ASN A 159 10.01 -17.59 -1.76
CA ASN A 159 8.64 -18.02 -1.98
C ASN A 159 7.82 -16.87 -2.58
N HIS A 160 7.12 -17.14 -3.68
CA HIS A 160 6.12 -16.21 -4.21
C HIS A 160 4.86 -16.33 -3.36
N LEU A 161 4.38 -15.20 -2.85
CA LEU A 161 3.18 -15.17 -2.03
C LEU A 161 1.97 -14.77 -2.89
N PRO A 162 0.85 -15.51 -2.82
CA PRO A 162 -0.39 -15.09 -3.47
C PRO A 162 -0.95 -13.85 -2.79
N PHE A 163 -1.70 -13.06 -3.55
CA PHE A 163 -2.43 -11.93 -3.01
C PHE A 163 -3.63 -12.39 -2.18
N GLN A 164 -3.94 -11.66 -1.11
CA GLN A 164 -5.26 -11.76 -0.46
C GLN A 164 -6.21 -10.77 -1.13
N GLU A 165 -7.07 -11.30 -2.00
CA GLU A 165 -7.97 -10.49 -2.83
C GLU A 165 -9.31 -10.19 -2.18
N ASN A 166 -9.77 -11.05 -1.28
CA ASN A 166 -11.05 -10.87 -0.61
C ASN A 166 -10.91 -9.87 0.56
N PRO A 167 -11.49 -8.67 0.48
CA PRO A 167 -11.37 -7.66 1.53
C PRO A 167 -11.99 -8.13 2.86
N PHE A 168 -12.99 -9.01 2.84
CA PHE A 168 -13.64 -9.50 4.07
C PHE A 168 -12.68 -10.44 4.81
N THR A 169 -12.02 -11.33 4.07
CA THR A 169 -10.95 -12.19 4.61
C THR A 169 -9.80 -11.37 5.17
N VAL A 170 -9.34 -10.33 4.47
CA VAL A 170 -8.26 -9.45 4.96
C VAL A 170 -8.71 -8.71 6.22
N TYR A 171 -9.91 -8.14 6.23
CA TYR A 171 -10.43 -7.44 7.39
C TYR A 171 -10.51 -8.35 8.63
N LYS A 172 -11.03 -9.57 8.48
CA LYS A 172 -11.06 -10.57 9.55
C LYS A 172 -9.66 -11.05 9.96
N MET A 173 -8.74 -11.18 9.03
CA MET A 173 -7.35 -11.54 9.33
C MET A 173 -6.66 -10.46 10.17
N VAL A 174 -6.81 -9.20 9.77
CA VAL A 174 -6.10 -8.05 10.36
C VAL A 174 -6.73 -7.60 11.67
N PHE A 175 -8.06 -7.55 11.71
CA PHE A 175 -8.81 -7.02 12.85
C PHE A 175 -9.54 -8.11 13.66
N GLY A 176 -9.58 -9.37 13.21
CA GLY A 176 -10.15 -10.45 14.01
C GLY A 176 -9.41 -10.66 15.33
N GLY A 177 -10.14 -11.04 16.38
CA GLY A 177 -9.53 -11.53 17.61
C GLY A 177 -8.76 -12.84 17.37
N ALA A 178 -7.76 -13.14 18.21
CA ALA A 178 -6.97 -14.37 18.08
C ALA A 178 -7.85 -15.65 18.07
N GLN A 179 -7.38 -16.69 17.37
CA GLN A 179 -8.02 -18.02 17.34
C GLN A 179 -8.40 -18.47 18.76
N GLY A 180 -9.69 -18.60 19.02
CA GLY A 180 -10.25 -18.97 20.33
C GLY A 180 -11.18 -17.95 20.97
N SER A 181 -11.25 -16.71 20.45
CA SER A 181 -12.38 -15.82 20.76
C SER A 181 -13.65 -16.42 20.15
N ASN A 182 -14.76 -16.44 20.92
CA ASN A 182 -16.06 -16.86 20.43
C ASN A 182 -16.32 -16.19 19.07
N SER A 183 -16.44 -16.96 17.99
CA SER A 183 -16.68 -16.49 16.62
C SER A 183 -17.97 -15.67 16.47
N LYS A 184 -18.76 -15.60 17.53
CA LYS A 184 -20.01 -14.84 17.67
C LYS A 184 -19.83 -13.43 18.25
N THR A 185 -18.65 -13.05 18.72
CA THR A 185 -18.42 -11.67 19.21
C THR A 185 -18.03 -10.80 18.02
N PRO A 186 -18.78 -9.72 17.72
CA PRO A 186 -18.43 -8.81 16.65
C PRO A 186 -17.00 -8.29 16.83
N ILE A 187 -16.21 -8.22 15.76
CA ILE A 187 -14.81 -7.76 15.79
C ILE A 187 -14.68 -6.43 16.54
N MET A 188 -15.58 -5.49 16.25
CA MET A 188 -15.62 -4.19 16.91
C MET A 188 -15.85 -4.28 18.43
N ASN A 189 -16.71 -5.19 18.88
CA ASN A 189 -16.97 -5.39 20.31
C ASN A 189 -15.74 -5.95 21.04
N ALA A 190 -14.98 -6.85 20.39
CA ALA A 190 -13.73 -7.36 20.94
C ALA A 190 -12.68 -6.26 21.10
N HIS A 191 -12.54 -5.38 20.10
CA HIS A 191 -11.63 -4.23 20.17
C HIS A 191 -12.06 -3.20 21.21
N MET A 192 -13.36 -2.85 21.28
CA MET A 192 -13.88 -1.94 22.31
C MET A 192 -13.66 -2.50 23.72
N SER A 193 -13.85 -3.81 23.92
CA SER A 193 -13.58 -4.46 25.20
C SER A 193 -12.10 -4.37 25.57
N ALA A 194 -11.20 -4.67 24.63
CA ALA A 194 -9.75 -4.57 24.84
C ALA A 194 -9.30 -3.13 25.11
N ALA A 195 -9.83 -2.16 24.37
CA ALA A 195 -9.59 -0.74 24.55
C ALA A 195 -10.05 -0.25 25.94
N ASN A 196 -11.28 -0.58 26.34
CA ASN A 196 -11.80 -0.22 27.65
C ASN A 196 -11.01 -0.86 28.80
N ALA A 197 -10.47 -2.07 28.63
CA ALA A 197 -9.65 -2.73 29.64
C ALA A 197 -8.32 -1.99 29.91
N ILE A 198 -7.83 -1.20 28.96
CA ILE A 198 -6.57 -0.45 29.08
C ILE A 198 -6.76 1.05 29.22
N LYS A 199 -7.96 1.58 28.94
CA LYS A 199 -8.29 3.02 28.93
C LYS A 199 -7.83 3.78 30.18
N ASN A 200 -8.03 3.21 31.37
CA ASN A 200 -7.63 3.85 32.63
C ASN A 200 -6.11 3.86 32.89
N ARG A 201 -5.33 3.26 31.98
CA ARG A 201 -3.87 3.17 32.04
C ARG A 201 -3.19 3.99 30.95
N LEU A 202 -3.97 4.72 30.16
CA LEU A 202 -3.53 5.56 29.07
C LEU A 202 -3.60 7.04 29.50
N ALA A 203 -2.60 7.82 29.11
CA ALA A 203 -2.62 9.27 29.19
C ALA A 203 -3.64 9.86 28.18
N GLY A 204 -3.99 11.13 28.35
CA GLY A 204 -5.05 11.77 27.55
C GLY A 204 -4.83 11.69 26.02
N TYR A 205 -3.60 11.90 25.56
CA TYR A 205 -3.26 11.79 24.13
C TYR A 205 -3.35 10.35 23.60
N GLU A 206 -3.04 9.36 24.44
CA GLU A 206 -3.12 7.94 24.09
C GLU A 206 -4.58 7.47 24.00
N ILE A 207 -5.46 8.02 24.84
CA ILE A 207 -6.91 7.79 24.76
C ILE A 207 -7.46 8.33 23.43
N GLN A 208 -7.01 9.51 23.01
CA GLN A 208 -7.42 10.09 21.73
C GLN A 208 -7.00 9.18 20.57
N ARG A 209 -5.73 8.76 20.51
CA ARG A 209 -5.22 7.85 19.47
C ARG A 209 -5.95 6.50 19.46
N MET A 210 -6.27 5.97 20.64
CA MET A 210 -7.09 4.76 20.77
C MET A 210 -8.50 4.95 20.19
N ASN A 211 -9.14 6.10 20.43
CA ASN A 211 -10.44 6.40 19.83
C ASN A 211 -10.32 6.53 18.31
N ASP A 212 -9.30 7.22 17.79
CA ASP A 212 -9.06 7.33 16.34
C ASP A 212 -8.88 5.94 15.69
N HIS A 213 -8.22 5.00 16.37
CA HIS A 213 -8.09 3.62 15.90
C HIS A 213 -9.42 2.86 15.88
N LEU A 214 -10.22 3.01 16.93
CA LEU A 214 -11.56 2.40 16.98
C LEU A 214 -12.46 2.98 15.88
N ASP A 215 -12.43 4.28 15.65
CA ASP A 215 -13.20 4.95 14.62
C ASP A 215 -12.80 4.49 13.21
N ALA A 216 -11.50 4.32 12.94
CA ALA A 216 -11.01 3.80 11.66
C ALA A 216 -11.48 2.35 11.39
N ILE A 217 -11.47 1.51 12.42
CA ILE A 217 -11.99 0.13 12.32
C ILE A 217 -13.49 0.14 12.11
N ALA A 218 -14.24 0.97 12.85
CA ALA A 218 -15.68 1.09 12.74
C ALA A 218 -16.13 1.58 11.36
N ASP A 219 -15.45 2.58 10.82
CA ASP A 219 -15.72 3.14 9.50
C ASP A 219 -15.47 2.10 8.39
N THR A 220 -14.41 1.30 8.53
CA THR A 220 -14.12 0.18 7.62
C THR A 220 -15.18 -0.91 7.74
N GLN A 221 -15.56 -1.30 8.96
CA GLN A 221 -16.67 -2.26 9.19
C GLN A 221 -17.96 -1.79 8.54
N ARG A 222 -18.36 -0.53 8.76
CA ARG A 222 -19.60 0.02 8.21
C ARG A 222 -19.61 -0.06 6.68
N ARG A 223 -18.50 0.28 6.03
CA ARG A 223 -18.38 0.15 4.57
C ARG A 223 -18.44 -1.30 4.09
N LEU A 224 -17.98 -2.26 4.88
CA LEU A 224 -18.13 -3.68 4.56
C LEU A 224 -19.59 -4.13 4.74
N ASP A 225 -20.26 -3.70 5.81
CA ASP A 225 -21.65 -4.05 6.15
C ASP A 225 -22.68 -3.47 5.15
N GLU A 226 -22.45 -2.25 4.67
CA GLU A 226 -23.26 -1.64 3.60
C GLU A 226 -23.28 -2.51 2.33
N LEU A 227 -22.23 -3.32 2.12
CA LEU A 227 -22.04 -4.13 0.93
C LEU A 227 -22.50 -5.59 1.11
N SER A 228 -22.60 -6.08 2.35
CA SER A 228 -23.20 -7.38 2.66
C SER A 228 -24.74 -7.35 2.74
N GLY A 229 -25.38 -6.24 2.34
CA GLY A 229 -26.84 -6.15 2.26
C GLY A 229 -27.52 -5.70 3.55
N GLY A 230 -26.84 -5.00 4.45
CA GLY A 230 -27.49 -4.30 5.57
C GLY A 230 -27.96 -5.20 6.71
N SER A 231 -27.30 -6.33 6.95
CA SER A 231 -27.55 -7.14 8.15
C SER A 231 -27.00 -6.41 9.37
N SER A 232 -27.91 -5.79 10.14
CA SER A 232 -27.61 -5.05 11.36
C SER A 232 -26.75 -5.85 12.34
N CYS A 233 -25.66 -5.25 12.81
CA CYS A 233 -24.93 -5.62 14.03
C CYS A 233 -24.62 -7.11 14.20
N GLY A 234 -23.39 -7.50 13.83
CA GLY A 234 -22.58 -8.25 14.79
C GLY A 234 -21.97 -9.58 14.35
N ILE A 235 -22.14 -9.99 13.11
CA ILE A 235 -21.42 -11.14 12.57
C ILE A 235 -20.57 -10.57 11.45
N ALA A 236 -19.24 -10.64 11.59
CA ALA A 236 -18.37 -10.35 10.47
C ALA A 236 -18.85 -11.22 9.30
N PRO A 237 -19.17 -10.64 8.13
CA PRO A 237 -19.74 -11.39 7.02
C PRO A 237 -18.89 -12.62 6.74
N ASP A 238 -19.54 -13.75 6.45
CA ASP A 238 -18.84 -15.00 6.19
C ASP A 238 -17.82 -14.76 5.05
N ASP A 239 -16.68 -15.45 5.09
CA ASP A 239 -15.54 -15.23 4.19
C ASP A 239 -15.93 -15.43 2.70
N THR A 240 -17.17 -15.87 2.43
CA THR A 240 -17.80 -16.12 1.14
C THR A 240 -18.63 -14.95 0.56
N GLU A 241 -18.84 -13.84 1.28
CA GLU A 241 -19.86 -12.85 0.85
C GLU A 241 -19.39 -11.80 -0.16
N PHE A 242 -18.10 -11.48 -0.25
CA PHE A 242 -17.64 -10.50 -1.25
C PHE A 242 -17.46 -11.17 -2.62
N PRO A 243 -18.24 -10.81 -3.65
CA PRO A 243 -18.09 -11.40 -4.97
C PRO A 243 -16.80 -10.90 -5.62
N LEU A 244 -15.85 -11.81 -5.84
CA LEU A 244 -14.64 -11.56 -6.62
C LEU A 244 -14.94 -11.64 -8.12
N THR A 245 -15.80 -10.75 -8.60
CA THR A 245 -16.12 -10.58 -10.02
C THR A 245 -15.55 -9.25 -10.51
N PHE A 246 -15.45 -9.06 -11.81
CA PHE A 246 -14.99 -7.78 -12.35
C PHE A 246 -15.98 -6.64 -12.10
N ASP A 247 -17.25 -6.96 -11.83
CA ASP A 247 -18.29 -5.98 -11.56
C ASP A 247 -18.08 -5.23 -10.23
N THR A 248 -17.21 -5.74 -9.37
CA THR A 248 -16.84 -5.12 -8.10
C THR A 248 -15.40 -4.59 -8.08
N PHE A 249 -14.69 -4.52 -9.22
CA PHE A 249 -13.25 -4.18 -9.24
C PHE A 249 -12.94 -2.88 -8.49
N SER A 250 -13.61 -1.78 -8.85
CA SER A 250 -13.38 -0.47 -8.22
C SER A 250 -13.75 -0.45 -6.74
N GLN A 251 -14.81 -1.17 -6.38
CA GLN A 251 -15.27 -1.31 -5.00
C GLN A 251 -14.28 -2.13 -4.17
N GLN A 252 -13.81 -3.26 -4.68
CA GLN A 252 -12.79 -4.12 -4.07
C GLN A 252 -11.50 -3.32 -3.84
N ALA A 253 -11.05 -2.54 -4.82
CA ALA A 253 -9.87 -1.69 -4.69
C ALA A 253 -9.99 -0.66 -3.56
N ARG A 254 -11.15 0.00 -3.44
CA ARG A 254 -11.41 0.96 -2.35
C ARG A 254 -11.43 0.29 -0.99
N LEU A 255 -12.06 -0.88 -0.85
CA LEU A 255 -12.07 -1.63 0.40
C LEU A 255 -10.67 -2.09 0.81
N GLN A 256 -9.87 -2.58 -0.14
CA GLN A 256 -8.47 -2.96 0.12
C GLN A 256 -7.65 -1.74 0.59
N ALA A 257 -7.85 -0.58 -0.03
CA ALA A 257 -7.21 0.67 0.39
C ALA A 257 -7.64 1.11 1.81
N ASP A 258 -8.94 1.01 2.13
CA ASP A 258 -9.46 1.34 3.45
C ASP A 258 -8.86 0.46 4.55
N ILE A 259 -8.80 -0.86 4.29
CA ILE A 259 -8.21 -1.84 5.21
C ILE A 259 -6.71 -1.58 5.39
N ALA A 260 -5.99 -1.29 4.30
CA ALA A 260 -4.57 -0.95 4.35
C ALA A 260 -4.30 0.29 5.22
N VAL A 261 -5.09 1.35 5.02
CA VAL A 261 -4.97 2.61 5.79
C VAL A 261 -5.26 2.37 7.26
N ALA A 262 -6.34 1.64 7.59
CA ALA A 262 -6.67 1.30 8.97
C ALA A 262 -5.58 0.44 9.64
N ALA A 263 -5.01 -0.54 8.93
CA ALA A 263 -3.93 -1.38 9.45
C ALA A 263 -2.66 -0.57 9.74
N LEU A 264 -2.32 0.37 8.86
CA LEU A 264 -1.18 1.28 9.01
C LEU A 264 -1.39 2.26 10.17
N GLN A 265 -2.58 2.87 10.25
CA GLN A 265 -2.95 3.82 11.30
C GLN A 265 -2.90 3.17 12.69
N CYS A 266 -3.41 1.95 12.80
CA CYS A 266 -3.40 1.16 14.03
C CYS A 266 -2.04 0.52 14.37
N ASN A 267 -0.98 0.78 13.58
CA ASN A 267 0.33 0.13 13.72
C ASN A 267 0.24 -1.41 13.76
N LEU A 268 -0.66 -2.00 12.98
CA LEU A 268 -0.73 -3.46 12.83
C LEU A 268 0.32 -3.96 11.85
N THR A 269 0.68 -3.11 10.89
CA THR A 269 1.83 -3.28 10.00
C THR A 269 2.44 -1.92 9.69
N SER A 270 3.65 -1.93 9.12
CA SER A 270 4.33 -0.74 8.58
C SER A 270 4.55 -0.85 7.07
N SER A 271 4.17 -1.96 6.44
CA SER A 271 4.46 -2.24 5.04
C SER A 271 3.30 -2.94 4.36
N VAL A 272 2.81 -2.35 3.27
CA VAL A 272 1.70 -2.89 2.48
C VAL A 272 2.09 -2.94 1.00
N SER A 273 1.76 -4.02 0.32
CA SER A 273 1.70 -4.10 -1.13
C SER A 273 0.25 -4.23 -1.60
N LEU A 274 -0.12 -3.49 -2.64
CA LEU A 274 -1.47 -3.49 -3.24
C LEU A 274 -1.36 -3.55 -4.77
N ALA A 275 -1.84 -4.64 -5.36
CA ALA A 275 -1.87 -4.80 -6.81
C ALA A 275 -3.29 -4.56 -7.37
N PHE A 276 -3.37 -3.80 -8.47
CA PHE A 276 -4.58 -3.65 -9.28
C PHE A 276 -4.44 -4.48 -10.55
N GLY A 277 -4.83 -5.74 -10.46
CA GLY A 277 -4.68 -6.72 -11.52
C GLY A 277 -3.33 -7.44 -11.52
N ASN A 278 -3.17 -8.32 -12.51
CA ASN A 278 -1.98 -9.11 -12.75
C ASN A 278 -1.21 -8.58 -13.98
N HIS A 279 -0.04 -9.12 -14.30
CA HIS A 279 0.75 -8.62 -15.43
C HIS A 279 0.11 -8.88 -16.80
N GLN A 280 -0.91 -9.75 -16.90
CA GLN A 280 -1.66 -9.96 -18.13
C GLN A 280 -2.84 -9.00 -18.26
N SER A 281 -3.14 -8.16 -17.25
CA SER A 281 -4.26 -7.21 -17.31
C SER A 281 -5.61 -7.89 -17.62
N GLU A 282 -5.84 -9.09 -17.08
CA GLU A 282 -6.99 -9.96 -17.36
C GLU A 282 -8.25 -9.58 -16.56
N PHE A 283 -8.51 -8.30 -16.39
CA PHE A 283 -9.69 -7.77 -15.69
C PHE A 283 -10.38 -6.71 -16.54
N ARG A 284 -11.67 -6.48 -16.28
CA ARG A 284 -12.42 -5.35 -16.84
C ARG A 284 -12.88 -4.45 -15.70
N ILE A 285 -13.22 -3.21 -16.03
CA ILE A 285 -13.80 -2.25 -15.11
C ILE A 285 -15.13 -1.79 -15.72
N PRO A 286 -16.26 -2.41 -15.36
CA PRO A 286 -17.51 -2.20 -16.08
C PRO A 286 -18.09 -0.79 -15.96
N GLU A 287 -17.59 0.03 -15.02
CA GLU A 287 -17.94 1.44 -14.93
C GLU A 287 -17.34 2.29 -16.07
N LEU A 288 -16.41 1.75 -16.87
CA LEU A 288 -15.74 2.45 -17.96
C LEU A 288 -16.34 2.11 -19.34
N ASN A 289 -16.02 2.93 -20.36
CA ASN A 289 -16.57 2.73 -21.70
C ASN A 289 -16.07 1.43 -22.37
N PHE A 290 -14.85 0.99 -22.06
CA PHE A 290 -14.32 -0.26 -22.60
C PHE A 290 -14.76 -1.49 -21.78
N GLN A 291 -15.48 -2.40 -22.44
CA GLN A 291 -16.09 -3.57 -21.77
C GLN A 291 -15.24 -4.85 -21.85
N GLY A 292 -14.12 -4.83 -22.58
CA GLY A 292 -13.16 -5.93 -22.67
C GLY A 292 -12.14 -5.96 -21.54
N HIS A 293 -11.27 -6.97 -21.52
CA HIS A 293 -10.13 -7.00 -20.59
C HIS A 293 -9.17 -5.84 -20.86
N TYR A 294 -8.56 -5.29 -19.81
CA TYR A 294 -7.61 -4.19 -19.91
C TYR A 294 -6.46 -4.50 -20.89
N HIS A 295 -6.02 -5.76 -20.96
CA HIS A 295 -5.10 -6.25 -22.00
C HIS A 295 -5.50 -5.84 -23.41
N ASN A 296 -6.78 -6.02 -23.75
CA ASN A 296 -7.31 -5.73 -25.08
C ASN A 296 -7.42 -4.22 -25.29
N ALA A 297 -7.65 -3.42 -24.24
CA ALA A 297 -7.63 -1.97 -24.35
C ALA A 297 -6.26 -1.43 -24.82
N ILE A 298 -5.19 -2.12 -24.39
CA ILE A 298 -3.80 -1.87 -24.80
C ILE A 298 -3.56 -2.39 -26.23
N HIS A 299 -3.90 -3.64 -26.50
CA HIS A 299 -3.61 -4.33 -27.76
C HIS A 299 -4.84 -4.36 -28.69
N GLY A 300 -5.04 -3.25 -29.39
CA GLY A 300 -5.98 -3.19 -30.52
C GLY A 300 -7.43 -2.84 -30.18
N GLY A 301 -7.82 -2.78 -28.90
CA GLY A 301 -9.16 -2.39 -28.48
C GLY A 301 -9.57 -0.98 -28.94
N SER A 302 -8.57 -0.13 -29.19
CA SER A 302 -8.75 1.21 -29.76
C SER A 302 -8.89 1.24 -31.29
N ASN A 303 -8.91 0.09 -31.98
CA ASN A 303 -9.07 -0.01 -33.44
C ASN A 303 -8.12 0.91 -34.25
N GLY A 304 -6.87 1.04 -33.80
CA GLY A 304 -5.86 1.88 -34.46
C GLY A 304 -5.96 3.38 -34.19
N GLN A 305 -6.84 3.84 -33.30
CA GLN A 305 -6.90 5.24 -32.89
C GLN A 305 -5.58 5.68 -32.22
N PRO A 306 -4.99 6.82 -32.62
CA PRO A 306 -3.62 7.17 -32.27
C PRO A 306 -3.38 7.45 -30.77
N ASN A 307 -4.43 7.83 -30.03
CA ASN A 307 -4.33 8.19 -28.61
C ASN A 307 -4.74 7.06 -27.66
N TYR A 308 -5.01 5.86 -28.18
CA TYR A 308 -5.42 4.71 -27.38
C TYR A 308 -6.51 5.05 -26.32
N PRO A 309 -7.69 5.56 -26.73
CA PRO A 309 -8.71 6.09 -25.81
C PRO A 309 -9.05 5.14 -24.65
N TYR A 310 -9.19 3.84 -24.92
CA TYR A 310 -9.55 2.86 -23.89
C TYR A 310 -8.39 2.52 -22.95
N TYR A 311 -7.17 2.45 -23.46
CA TYR A 311 -5.97 2.32 -22.61
C TYR A 311 -5.85 3.55 -21.70
N THR A 312 -6.07 4.74 -22.27
CA THR A 312 -6.00 6.02 -21.54
C THR A 312 -7.02 6.09 -20.42
N GLU A 313 -8.29 5.76 -20.73
CA GLU A 313 -9.38 5.74 -19.76
C GLU A 313 -9.09 4.76 -18.61
N MET A 314 -8.73 3.51 -18.94
CA MET A 314 -8.42 2.48 -17.94
C MET A 314 -7.24 2.88 -17.06
N ARG A 315 -6.15 3.40 -17.65
CA ARG A 315 -4.96 3.81 -16.89
C ARG A 315 -5.23 4.98 -15.94
N SER A 316 -6.03 5.95 -16.40
CA SER A 316 -6.45 7.10 -15.60
C SER A 316 -7.35 6.68 -14.43
N HIS A 317 -8.29 5.77 -14.69
CA HIS A 317 -9.17 5.22 -13.65
C HIS A 317 -8.40 4.44 -12.59
N LEU A 318 -7.46 3.57 -12.99
CA LEU A 318 -6.59 2.88 -12.03
C LEU A 318 -5.76 3.87 -11.18
N GLY A 319 -5.31 4.97 -11.80
CA GLY A 319 -4.66 6.05 -11.05
C GLY A 319 -5.58 6.75 -10.04
N SER A 320 -6.87 6.87 -10.33
CA SER A 320 -7.86 7.39 -9.37
C SER A 320 -8.02 6.50 -8.14
N LEU A 321 -7.80 5.17 -8.26
CA LEU A 321 -7.82 4.23 -7.14
C LEU A 321 -6.57 4.38 -6.25
N SER A 322 -5.40 4.61 -6.85
CA SER A 322 -4.19 5.00 -6.11
C SER A 322 -4.38 6.34 -5.39
N ALA A 323 -4.96 7.33 -6.08
CA ALA A 323 -5.25 8.63 -5.51
C ALA A 323 -6.26 8.55 -4.34
N TYR A 324 -7.21 7.62 -4.40
CA TYR A 324 -8.13 7.35 -3.29
C TYR A 324 -7.37 6.85 -2.04
N LEU A 325 -6.41 5.93 -2.19
CA LEU A 325 -5.58 5.47 -1.08
C LEU A 325 -4.79 6.64 -0.45
N ILE A 326 -4.19 7.50 -1.27
CA ILE A 326 -3.44 8.68 -0.81
C ILE A 326 -4.36 9.65 -0.05
N GLN A 327 -5.57 9.91 -0.55
CA GLN A 327 -6.58 10.72 0.14
C GLN A 327 -6.95 10.13 1.50
N LYS A 328 -7.11 8.80 1.58
CA LYS A 328 -7.40 8.12 2.85
C LYS A 328 -6.26 8.22 3.85
N LEU A 329 -5.01 8.06 3.41
CA LEU A 329 -3.83 8.30 4.26
C LEU A 329 -3.79 9.75 4.78
N LYS A 330 -4.11 10.73 3.92
CA LYS A 330 -4.16 12.15 4.29
C LYS A 330 -5.26 12.43 5.30
N ALA A 331 -6.47 11.93 5.06
CA ALA A 331 -7.61 12.07 5.96
C ALA A 331 -7.36 11.40 7.33
N ALA A 332 -6.62 10.30 7.36
CA ALA A 332 -6.19 9.62 8.59
C ALA A 332 -5.01 10.31 9.30
N GLY A 333 -4.42 11.38 8.73
CA GLY A 333 -3.30 12.10 9.32
C GLY A 333 -1.97 11.34 9.31
N ILE A 334 -1.84 10.28 8.51
CA ILE A 334 -0.64 9.41 8.45
C ILE A 334 0.10 9.48 7.12
N LEU A 335 -0.33 10.32 6.18
CA LEU A 335 0.35 10.48 4.88
C LEU A 335 1.79 10.96 5.06
N ASP A 336 2.06 11.88 5.99
CA ASP A 336 3.41 12.41 6.19
C ASP A 336 4.37 11.40 6.83
N SER A 337 3.86 10.36 7.51
CA SER A 337 4.65 9.24 8.02
C SER A 337 4.69 8.04 7.08
N THR A 338 4.06 8.13 5.90
CA THR A 338 3.93 7.02 4.94
C THR A 338 4.52 7.38 3.59
N VAL A 339 5.49 6.59 3.11
CA VAL A 339 5.98 6.68 1.72
C VAL A 339 5.17 5.75 0.83
N VAL A 340 4.41 6.33 -0.10
CA VAL A 340 3.66 5.59 -1.12
C VAL A 340 4.48 5.56 -2.40
N LEU A 341 4.67 4.37 -2.96
CA LEU A 341 5.33 4.13 -4.24
C LEU A 341 4.35 3.46 -5.20
N GLU A 342 4.25 3.93 -6.43
CA GLU A 342 3.58 3.23 -7.51
C GLU A 342 4.56 2.81 -8.61
N THR A 343 4.43 1.57 -9.08
CA THR A 343 5.21 1.02 -10.19
C THR A 343 4.31 0.33 -11.21
N THR A 344 4.85 0.19 -12.42
CA THR A 344 4.28 -0.61 -13.51
C THR A 344 5.27 -1.68 -13.94
N ASP A 345 4.90 -2.53 -14.90
CA ASP A 345 5.76 -3.57 -15.50
C ASP A 345 6.43 -3.14 -16.81
N MET A 346 6.05 -1.98 -17.35
CA MET A 346 6.54 -1.40 -18.59
C MET A 346 6.19 0.09 -18.70
N GLY A 347 6.74 0.77 -19.70
CA GLY A 347 6.33 2.12 -20.14
C GLY A 347 5.09 2.04 -21.04
N HIS A 348 5.24 2.27 -22.34
CA HIS A 348 4.16 2.03 -23.29
C HIS A 348 3.89 0.53 -23.46
N ALA A 349 2.72 0.05 -23.02
CA ALA A 349 2.45 -1.38 -23.00
C ALA A 349 2.22 -2.02 -24.36
N ASP A 350 1.56 -1.35 -25.29
CA ASP A 350 1.41 -1.89 -26.66
C ASP A 350 2.77 -2.20 -27.32
N LYS A 351 3.79 -1.38 -27.00
CA LYS A 351 5.17 -1.53 -27.48
C LYS A 351 6.07 -2.36 -26.57
N HIS A 352 5.58 -2.81 -25.40
CA HIS A 352 6.36 -3.48 -24.36
C HIS A 352 7.65 -2.72 -24.01
N SER A 353 7.60 -1.38 -24.02
CA SER A 353 8.81 -0.57 -23.91
C SER A 353 9.36 -0.54 -22.47
N ALA A 354 10.69 -0.60 -22.35
CA ALA A 354 11.39 -0.39 -21.08
C ALA A 354 11.79 1.08 -20.84
N ASN A 355 11.47 1.99 -21.76
CA ASN A 355 11.79 3.42 -21.68
C ASN A 355 10.98 4.18 -22.76
N PRO A 356 10.38 5.34 -22.47
CA PRO A 356 10.24 5.98 -21.16
C PRO A 356 9.23 5.28 -20.26
N CYS A 357 9.60 5.15 -18.99
CA CYS A 357 8.75 4.71 -17.90
C CYS A 357 8.50 5.87 -16.95
N ALA A 358 7.38 5.80 -16.24
CA ALA A 358 7.03 6.76 -15.21
C ALA A 358 6.71 6.02 -13.91
N TYR A 359 7.07 6.65 -12.80
CA TYR A 359 6.84 6.18 -11.45
C TYR A 359 6.25 7.32 -10.62
N LEU A 360 5.60 6.96 -9.53
CA LEU A 360 5.04 7.91 -8.59
C LEU A 360 5.58 7.63 -7.20
N ILE A 361 6.02 8.68 -6.50
CA ILE A 361 6.23 8.62 -5.06
C ILE A 361 5.41 9.72 -4.39
N ALA A 362 4.75 9.42 -3.27
CA ALA A 362 3.87 10.35 -2.58
C ALA A 362 3.97 10.20 -1.05
N GLY A 363 3.49 11.23 -0.34
CA GLY A 363 3.55 11.28 1.12
C GLY A 363 4.96 11.47 1.66
N GLY A 364 5.25 10.96 2.85
CA GLY A 364 6.57 11.09 3.49
C GLY A 364 6.89 12.50 4.00
N GLY A 365 5.90 13.39 4.06
CA GLY A 365 6.00 14.67 4.75
C GLY A 365 7.02 15.61 4.09
N ALA A 366 7.86 16.22 4.92
CA ALA A 366 8.94 17.09 4.46
C ALA A 366 10.14 16.31 3.87
N ARG A 367 10.15 14.97 3.98
CA ARG A 367 11.28 14.14 3.53
C ARG A 367 11.25 13.87 2.02
N ILE A 368 10.06 13.86 1.41
CA ILE A 368 9.89 13.71 -0.03
C ILE A 368 9.57 15.06 -0.64
N ASN A 369 10.22 15.39 -1.76
CA ASN A 369 9.91 16.56 -2.56
C ASN A 369 8.61 16.32 -3.32
N ARG A 370 7.49 16.85 -2.80
CA ARG A 370 6.13 16.66 -3.33
C ARG A 370 5.63 17.85 -4.16
N GLY A 371 4.60 17.63 -4.95
CA GLY A 371 3.99 18.64 -5.81
C GLY A 371 4.88 19.02 -6.99
N VAL A 372 5.72 18.09 -7.45
CA VAL A 372 6.67 18.34 -8.53
C VAL A 372 6.60 17.24 -9.58
N VAL A 373 7.09 17.56 -10.77
CA VAL A 373 7.45 16.58 -11.81
C VAL A 373 8.96 16.56 -11.86
N SER A 374 9.54 15.38 -11.69
CA SER A 374 10.99 15.20 -11.75
C SER A 374 11.35 14.47 -13.04
N ASP A 375 12.01 15.16 -13.97
CA ASP A 375 12.60 14.54 -15.15
C ASP A 375 13.90 13.85 -14.75
N ILE A 376 13.80 12.54 -14.47
CA ILE A 376 14.91 11.77 -13.89
C ILE A 376 15.85 11.23 -14.98
N GLY A 377 15.31 10.94 -16.16
CA GLY A 377 16.03 10.34 -17.27
C GLY A 377 16.28 8.83 -17.13
N SER A 378 16.67 8.21 -18.24
CA SER A 378 16.77 6.75 -18.39
C SER A 378 17.99 6.11 -17.69
N GLY A 379 18.84 6.93 -17.04
CA GLY A 379 19.95 6.47 -16.21
C GLY A 379 19.54 5.93 -14.83
N TYR A 380 18.24 5.99 -14.52
CA TYR A 380 17.62 5.45 -13.32
C TYR A 380 16.45 4.53 -13.67
N ASN A 381 16.21 3.53 -12.81
CA ASN A 381 15.15 2.54 -13.03
C ASN A 381 14.37 2.19 -11.76
N GLN A 382 13.47 1.20 -11.85
CA GLN A 382 12.61 0.79 -10.73
C GLN A 382 13.40 0.48 -9.44
N HIS A 383 14.61 -0.06 -9.53
CA HIS A 383 15.44 -0.35 -8.35
C HIS A 383 15.87 0.92 -7.63
N ASP A 384 16.16 1.99 -8.36
CA ASP A 384 16.57 3.27 -7.80
C ASP A 384 15.40 3.96 -7.12
N VAL A 385 14.19 3.76 -7.65
CA VAL A 385 12.96 4.22 -7.01
C VAL A 385 12.74 3.49 -5.67
N LEU A 386 12.91 2.17 -5.64
CA LEU A 386 12.81 1.39 -4.39
C LEU A 386 13.86 1.82 -3.37
N HIS A 387 15.12 2.00 -3.79
CA HIS A 387 16.20 2.47 -2.92
C HIS A 387 15.88 3.85 -2.34
N THR A 388 15.42 4.77 -3.18
CA THR A 388 15.05 6.13 -2.77
C THR A 388 13.89 6.12 -1.77
N ALA A 389 12.85 5.32 -2.02
CA ALA A 389 11.73 5.17 -1.09
C ALA A 389 12.15 4.57 0.26
N ALA A 390 13.00 3.53 0.25
CA ALA A 390 13.55 2.95 1.48
C ALA A 390 14.41 3.95 2.27
N LYS A 391 15.27 4.69 1.56
CA LYS A 391 16.17 5.68 2.15
C LYS A 391 15.42 6.87 2.76
N ALA A 392 14.27 7.24 2.20
CA ALA A 392 13.38 8.22 2.81
C ALA A 392 12.90 7.76 4.20
N CYS A 393 12.69 6.45 4.39
CA CYS A 393 12.35 5.84 5.67
C CYS A 393 13.56 5.46 6.54
N GLY A 394 14.79 5.85 6.18
CA GLY A 394 16.01 5.49 6.91
C GLY A 394 16.43 4.01 6.76
N VAL A 395 15.99 3.34 5.70
CA VAL A 395 16.36 1.95 5.37
C VAL A 395 17.28 1.94 4.16
N ASP A 396 18.41 1.25 4.26
CA ASP A 396 19.33 1.08 3.14
C ASP A 396 19.08 -0.25 2.42
N LEU A 397 18.84 -0.18 1.10
CA LEU A 397 18.74 -1.36 0.26
C LEU A 397 20.11 -1.64 -0.36
N GLY A 398 20.53 -2.91 -0.33
CA GLY A 398 21.78 -3.36 -0.98
C GLY A 398 21.78 -3.31 -2.51
N PHE A 399 20.83 -2.59 -3.12
CA PHE A 399 20.67 -2.41 -4.55
C PHE A 399 19.98 -1.07 -4.86
N GLY A 400 20.12 -0.62 -6.11
CA GLY A 400 19.67 0.71 -6.53
C GLY A 400 20.57 1.82 -5.98
N LYS A 401 20.27 3.06 -6.37
CA LYS A 401 20.89 4.28 -5.87
C LYS A 401 19.83 5.35 -5.64
N GLU A 402 20.14 6.33 -4.80
CA GLU A 402 19.26 7.47 -4.58
C GLU A 402 19.07 8.28 -5.86
N ILE A 403 17.80 8.64 -6.13
CA ILE A 403 17.41 9.54 -7.20
C ILE A 403 17.52 10.98 -6.69
N PRO A 404 18.40 11.83 -7.27
CA PRO A 404 18.59 13.20 -6.82
C PRO A 404 17.30 14.02 -6.90
N GLY A 405 17.04 14.84 -5.88
CA GLY A 405 15.91 15.78 -5.85
C GLY A 405 14.55 15.16 -5.51
N VAL A 406 14.46 13.84 -5.32
CA VAL A 406 13.24 13.17 -4.83
C VAL A 406 13.15 13.26 -3.31
N ILE A 407 14.28 13.11 -2.62
CA ILE A 407 14.40 13.26 -1.18
C ILE A 407 14.93 14.68 -0.87
N VAL A 408 14.41 15.32 0.19
CA VAL A 408 14.82 16.66 0.68
C VAL A 408 15.76 16.55 1.88
#